data_AF-A0A3P6BAE8-F1
#
_entry.id   AF-A0A3P6BAE8-F1
#
_cell.length_a   1.000
_cell.length_b   1.000
_cell.length_c   1.000
_cell.angle_alpha   90.00
_cell.angle_beta   90.00
_cell.angle_gamma   90.00
#
_symmetry.space_group_name_H-M   'P 1'
#
loop_
_entity.id
_entity.type
_entity.pdbx_description
1 polymer ?
#
loop_
_entity_poly.entity_id
_entity_poly.type
_entity_poly.pdbx_seq_one_letter_code
_entity_poly.pdbx_strand_id
1 'polypeptide(L)' 'MNKDLFLRIVYGLSENFPFFQQRTDATRRFGLSALPKCTASIRMLAYGSAADTVDEYLRLGETTAPSCLHNFTDGII' A
#
# COMPACT_ATOMS: atom_id res chain seq x y z
N MET A 1 -0.76 -13.52 -8.52
CA MET A 1 -1.71 -13.55 -7.39
C MET A 1 -3.13 -13.48 -7.93
N ASN A 2 -4.05 -14.26 -7.37
CA ASN A 2 -5.46 -14.23 -7.77
C ASN A 2 -6.12 -12.89 -7.36
N LYS A 3 -6.97 -12.32 -8.22
CA LYS A 3 -7.64 -11.02 -7.97
C LYS A 3 -8.52 -11.06 -6.72
N ASP A 4 -9.28 -12.14 -6.52
CA ASP A 4 -10.19 -12.27 -5.37
C ASP A 4 -9.43 -12.34 -4.06
N LEU A 5 -8.31 -13.07 -4.05
CA LEU A 5 -7.43 -13.15 -2.88
C LEU A 5 -6.80 -11.79 -2.57
N PHE A 6 -6.34 -11.07 -3.59
CA PHE A 6 -5.80 -9.73 -3.42
C PHE A 6 -6.83 -8.76 -2.83
N LEU A 7 -8.04 -8.74 -3.39
CA LEU A 7 -9.11 -7.87 -2.89
C LEU A 7 -9.45 -8.21 -1.44
N ARG A 8 -9.52 -9.50 -1.08
CA ARG A 8 -9.80 -9.92 0.30
C ARG A 8 -8.73 -9.44 1.29
N ILE A 9 -7.45 -9.49 0.91
CA ILE A 9 -6.35 -8.93 1.73
C ILE A 9 -6.50 -7.41 1.86
N VAL A 10 -6.75 -6.71 0.76
CA VAL A 10 -6.91 -5.25 0.75
C VAL A 10 -8.08 -4.81 1.63
N TYR A 11 -9.22 -5.49 1.54
CA TYR A 11 -10.40 -5.22 2.38
C TYR A 11 -10.10 -5.49 3.86
N GLY A 12 -9.50 -6.64 4.19
CA GLY A 12 -9.11 -6.95 5.56
C GLY A 12 -8.13 -5.93 6.15
N LEU A 13 -7.14 -5.49 5.38
CA LEU A 13 -6.20 -4.46 5.80
C LEU A 13 -6.88 -3.09 5.94
N SER A 14 -7.78 -2.72 5.02
CA SER A 14 -8.51 -1.45 5.07
C SER A 14 -9.46 -1.35 6.26
N GLU A 15 -10.01 -2.47 6.74
CA GLU A 15 -10.88 -2.49 7.92
C GLU A 15 -10.10 -2.48 9.23
N ASN A 16 -9.01 -3.25 9.31
CA ASN A 16 -8.26 -3.44 10.56
C ASN A 16 -7.16 -2.40 10.79
N PHE A 17 -6.61 -1.82 9.71
CA PHE A 17 -5.46 -0.92 9.79
C PHE A 17 -5.80 0.51 9.33
N PRO A 18 -5.78 1.50 10.22
CA PRO A 18 -6.04 2.91 9.89
C PRO A 18 -5.13 3.48 8.80
N PHE A 19 -3.92 2.91 8.64
CA PHE A 19 -2.96 3.30 7.61
C PHE A 19 -3.47 3.02 6.19
N PHE A 20 -4.23 1.93 5.99
CA PHE A 20 -4.76 1.56 4.68
C PHE A 20 -6.07 2.27 4.35
N GLN A 21 -6.77 2.81 5.34
CA GLN A 21 -7.95 3.61 5.11
C GLN A 21 -7.63 4.86 4.29
N GLN A 22 -8.46 5.12 3.29
CA GLN A 22 -8.36 6.33 2.50
C GLN A 22 -8.82 7.51 3.36
N ARG A 23 -7.90 8.43 3.66
CA ARG A 23 -8.20 9.66 4.41
C ARG A 23 -8.08 10.88 3.50
N THR A 24 -8.89 11.88 3.84
CA THR A 24 -8.80 13.20 3.22
C THR A 24 -7.66 13.95 3.87
N ASP A 25 -6.73 14.43 3.05
CA ASP A 25 -5.61 15.24 3.51
C ASP A 25 -6.07 16.65 3.92
N ALA A 26 -5.23 17.42 4.61
CA ALA A 26 -5.52 18.79 5.06
C ALA A 26 -5.90 19.73 3.91
N THR A 27 -5.53 19.38 2.68
CA THR A 27 -5.89 20.06 1.43
C THR A 27 -7.24 19.63 0.83
N ARG A 28 -8.03 18.80 1.55
CA ARG A 28 -9.27 18.13 1.09
C ARG A 28 -9.09 17.20 -0.10
N ARG A 29 -7.86 16.80 -0.43
CA ARG A 29 -7.60 15.79 -1.45
C ARG A 29 -7.68 14.40 -0.84
N PHE A 30 -8.24 13.44 -1.57
CA PHE A 30 -8.20 12.05 -1.15
C PHE A 30 -6.77 11.53 -1.27
N GLY A 31 -6.22 11.03 -0.16
CA GLY A 31 -4.92 10.37 -0.16
C GLY A 31 -4.96 9.02 -0.88
N LEU A 32 -3.80 8.35 -0.91
CA LEU A 32 -3.67 7.01 -1.48
C LEU A 32 -4.60 6.00 -0.76
N SER A 33 -5.39 5.28 -1.55
CA SER A 33 -6.27 4.23 -1.06
C SER A 33 -5.50 2.94 -0.71
N ALA A 34 -6.17 1.99 -0.06
CA ALA A 34 -5.59 0.70 0.32
C ALA A 34 -5.02 -0.08 -0.88
N LEU A 35 -5.68 -0.01 -2.04
CA LEU A 35 -5.32 -0.73 -3.27
C LEU A 35 -3.89 -0.40 -3.77
N PRO A 36 -3.54 0.87 -4.07
CA PRO A 36 -2.19 1.23 -4.51
C PRO A 36 -1.14 0.96 -3.44
N LYS A 37 -1.45 1.16 -2.14
CA LYS A 37 -0.54 0.84 -1.03
C LYS A 37 -0.20 -0.66 -0.96
N CYS A 38 -1.20 -1.54 -1.07
CA CYS A 38 -0.99 -2.98 -1.09
C CYS A 38 -0.28 -3.42 -2.38
N THR A 39 -0.64 -2.82 -3.52
CA THR A 39 0.01 -3.12 -4.81
C THR A 39 1.50 -2.79 -4.77
N ALA A 40 1.87 -1.63 -4.21
CA ALA A 40 3.26 -1.24 -3.99
C ALA A 40 3.99 -2.25 -3.11
N SER A 41 3.40 -2.58 -1.95
CA SER A 41 3.96 -3.49 -0.96
C SER A 41 4.25 -4.88 -1.56
N ILE A 42 3.28 -5.46 -2.27
CA ILE A 42 3.42 -6.77 -2.89
C ILE A 42 4.45 -6.74 -4.03
N ARG A 43 4.50 -5.66 -4.81
CA ARG A 43 5.53 -5.50 -5.86
C ARG A 43 6.92 -5.41 -5.25
N MET A 44 7.11 -4.64 -4.17
CA MET A 44 8.40 -4.59 -3.48
C MET A 44 8.79 -5.94 -2.88
N LEU A 45 7.85 -6.70 -2.29
CA LEU A 45 8.10 -8.06 -1.80
C LEU A 45 8.45 -9.04 -2.92
N ALA A 46 7.75 -8.99 -4.06
CA ALA A 46 7.93 -9.94 -5.14
C ALA A 46 9.22 -9.71 -5.95
N TYR A 47 9.58 -8.45 -6.18
CA TYR A 47 10.73 -8.09 -7.01
C TYR A 47 11.98 -7.74 -6.20
N GLY A 48 11.88 -7.54 -4.88
CA GLY A 48 13.00 -7.09 -4.04
C GLY A 48 13.57 -5.73 -4.45
N SER A 49 12.80 -4.96 -5.22
CA SER A 49 13.28 -3.76 -5.90
C SER A 49 13.33 -2.55 -4.97
N ALA A 50 14.35 -1.71 -5.15
CA ALA A 50 14.49 -0.43 -4.49
C ALA A 50 13.21 0.42 -4.67
N ALA A 51 12.81 1.10 -3.60
CA ALA A 51 11.62 1.94 -3.52
C ALA A 51 11.46 2.88 -4.73
N ASP A 52 12.57 3.32 -5.34
CA ASP A 52 12.64 4.19 -6.52
C ASP A 52 11.81 3.73 -7.72
N THR A 53 11.88 2.43 -8.08
CA THR A 53 11.16 1.94 -9.27
C THR A 53 9.65 1.77 -9.03
N VAL A 54 9.25 1.64 -7.76
CA VAL A 54 7.84 1.53 -7.36
C VAL A 54 7.24 2.92 -7.12
N ASP A 55 8.07 3.89 -6.73
CA ASP A 55 7.70 5.30 -6.61
C ASP A 55 7.29 5.91 -7.96
N GLU A 56 8.04 5.69 -9.04
CA GLU A 56 7.69 6.25 -10.36
C GLU A 56 6.33 5.78 -10.88
N TYR A 57 5.90 4.55 -10.57
CA TYR A 57 4.66 3.99 -11.09
C TYR A 57 3.42 4.37 -10.26
N LEU A 58 3.59 4.69 -8.98
CA LEU A 58 2.50 4.97 -8.04
C LEU A 58 2.55 6.39 -7.46
N ARG A 59 3.57 7.19 -7.83
CA ARG A 59 3.89 8.52 -7.26
C ARG A 59 3.89 8.48 -5.74
N LEU A 60 4.57 7.48 -5.19
CA LEU A 60 4.47 7.13 -3.78
C LEU A 60 5.41 7.92 -2.87
N GLY A 61 6.38 8.71 -3.27
CA GLY A 61 7.37 9.30 -2.37
C GLY A 61 8.28 8.25 -1.71
N GLU A 62 9.59 8.51 -1.74
CA GLU A 62 10.65 7.65 -1.19
C GLU A 62 10.36 7.08 0.20
N THR A 63 9.70 7.84 1.08
CA THR A 63 9.43 7.46 2.47
C THR A 63 8.13 6.68 2.66
N THR A 64 7.16 6.82 1.75
CA THR A 64 5.86 6.17 1.88
C THR A 64 5.92 4.72 1.40
N ALA A 65 6.75 4.42 0.41
CA ALA A 65 6.94 3.06 -0.10
C ALA A 65 7.42 2.07 1.01
N PRO A 66 8.55 2.31 1.72
CA PRO A 66 8.98 1.42 2.81
C PRO A 66 7.98 1.39 3.98
N SER A 67 7.30 2.50 4.26
CA SER A 67 6.24 2.54 5.27
C SER A 67 5.05 1.65 4.90
N CYS A 68 4.64 1.62 3.63
CA CYS A 68 3.57 0.74 3.16
C CYS A 68 3.98 -0.73 3.31
N LEU A 69 5.22 -1.08 2.96
CA LEU A 69 5.76 -2.43 3.16
C LEU A 69 5.67 -2.85 4.62
N HIS A 70 6.15 -2.01 5.54
CA HIS A 70 6.18 -2.34 6.96
C HIS A 70 4.79 -2.57 7.53
N ASN A 71 3.85 -1.65 7.25
CA ASN A 71 2.45 -1.79 7.68
C ASN A 71 1.75 -2.99 7.00
N PHE A 72 2.14 -3.33 5.78
CA PHE A 72 1.59 -4.48 5.06
C PHE A 72 2.08 -5.80 5.65
N THR A 73 3.36 -5.91 6.00
CA THR A 73 3.90 -7.09 6.67
C THR A 73 3.34 -7.26 8.08
N ASP A 74 3.18 -6.16 8.82
CA ASP A 74 2.62 -6.17 10.18
C ASP A 74 1.12 -6.55 10.18
N GLY A 75 0.39 -6.21 9.11
CA GLY A 75 -1.02 -6.58 8.97
C GLY A 75 -1.31 -7.95 8.36
N ILE A 76 -0.28 -8.66 7.91
CA ILE A 76 -0.40 -10.03 7.37
C ILE A 76 0.07 -11.08 8.38
N ILE A 77 0.99 -10.73 9.28
CA ILE A 77 1.45 -11.56 10.40
C ILE A 77 0.37 -11.59 11.49
#